data_AF-A0A1J5TW28-F1
#
_entry.id   AF-A0A1J5TW28-F1
#
_cell.length_a   1.000
_cell.length_b   1.000
_cell.length_c   1.000
_cell.angle_alpha   90.00
_cell.angle_beta   90.00
_cell.angle_gamma   90.00
#
_symmetry.space_group_name_H-M   'P 1'
#
loop_
_entity.id
_entity.type
_entity.pdbx_description
1 polymer ?
#
loop_
_entity_poly.entity_id
_entity_poly.type
_entity_poly.pdbx_seq_one_letter_code
_entity_poly.pdbx_strand_id
1 'polypeptide(L)'
;MYRSPDEIENPNQYTEGSKKVITVNSYERDNKARNKCIEIHGLGCAVCNMNFENIYGSIGIGFIHVHHIKPLSEINKNYLVSPEKDLIPVCPNCHAMLHRKKNAISIDSLKEMYNENKA
;
A
#
# COMPACT_ATOMS: atom_id res chain seq x y z
N MET A 1 12.25 -15.14 4.58
CA MET A 1 12.05 -15.12 3.11
C MET A 1 10.97 -14.09 2.76
N TYR A 2 11.06 -13.37 1.64
CA TYR A 2 9.95 -12.53 1.15
C TYR A 2 8.78 -13.40 0.71
N ARG A 3 7.56 -12.97 1.01
CA ARG A 3 6.33 -13.55 0.46
C ARG A 3 5.49 -12.40 -0.05
N SER A 4 5.32 -12.32 -1.37
CA SER A 4 4.36 -11.39 -1.95
C SER A 4 2.94 -11.81 -1.55
N PRO A 5 2.02 -10.89 -1.25
CA PRO A 5 0.61 -11.22 -1.04
C PRO A 5 -0.01 -11.99 -2.23
N ASP A 6 0.54 -11.79 -3.43
CA ASP A 6 0.08 -12.41 -4.68
C ASP A 6 0.83 -13.71 -5.05
N GLU A 7 1.81 -14.14 -4.27
CA GLU A 7 2.57 -15.37 -4.57
C GLU A 7 1.74 -16.64 -4.32
N ILE A 8 1.80 -17.57 -5.27
CA ILE A 8 1.20 -18.90 -5.18
C ILE A 8 2.22 -19.82 -4.51
N GLU A 9 1.84 -20.49 -3.41
CA GLU A 9 2.71 -21.47 -2.78
C GLU A 9 2.85 -22.72 -3.67
N ASN A 10 3.98 -22.84 -4.36
CA ASN A 10 4.43 -24.10 -4.96
C ASN A 10 5.92 -24.32 -4.63
N PRO A 11 6.25 -24.95 -3.49
CA PRO A 11 7.61 -25.01 -2.97
C PRO A 11 8.64 -25.70 -3.88
N ASN A 12 8.21 -26.49 -4.88
CA ASN A 12 9.09 -27.37 -5.67
C ASN A 12 8.92 -27.29 -7.21
N GLN A 13 8.20 -26.30 -7.75
CA GLN A 13 8.01 -26.18 -9.21
C GLN A 13 8.13 -24.73 -9.70
N TYR A 14 9.14 -24.48 -10.53
CA TYR A 14 9.33 -23.23 -11.28
C TYR A 14 8.42 -23.18 -12.52
N THR A 15 7.12 -23.43 -12.34
CA THR A 15 6.14 -23.36 -13.43
C THR A 15 5.47 -21.99 -13.45
N GLU A 16 5.82 -21.15 -14.43
CA GLU A 16 5.14 -19.90 -14.74
C GLU A 16 3.79 -20.16 -15.46
N GLY A 17 2.83 -19.24 -15.36
CA GLY A 17 1.55 -19.32 -16.09
C GLY A 17 0.37 -19.96 -15.32
N SER A 18 0.58 -20.41 -14.08
CA SER A 18 -0.51 -20.86 -13.21
C SER A 18 -1.42 -19.70 -12.81
N LYS A 19 -2.73 -19.81 -13.10
CA LYS A 19 -3.71 -18.77 -12.78
C LYS A 19 -4.35 -19.06 -11.42
N LYS A 20 -4.17 -18.17 -10.44
CA LYS A 20 -4.95 -18.15 -9.20
C LYS A 20 -6.10 -17.17 -9.37
N VAL A 21 -7.33 -17.68 -9.37
CA VAL A 21 -8.52 -16.82 -9.33
C VAL A 21 -8.71 -16.36 -7.89
N ILE A 22 -8.48 -15.07 -7.65
CA ILE A 22 -8.75 -14.43 -6.36
C ILE A 22 -10.10 -13.74 -6.50
N THR A 23 -11.13 -14.29 -5.86
CA THR A 23 -12.42 -13.64 -5.73
C THR A 23 -12.29 -12.51 -4.72
N VAL A 24 -11.98 -11.31 -5.18
CA VAL A 24 -12.06 -10.11 -4.35
C VAL A 24 -13.53 -9.74 -4.20
N ASN A 25 -14.03 -9.64 -2.96
CA ASN A 25 -15.33 -9.03 -2.73
C ASN A 25 -15.24 -7.58 -3.23
N SER A 26 -15.96 -7.26 -4.31
CA SER A 26 -16.00 -5.92 -4.92
C SER A 26 -16.69 -4.86 -4.05
N TYR A 27 -17.14 -5.24 -2.85
CA TYR A 27 -18.06 -4.46 -2.03
C TYR A 27 -17.42 -3.36 -1.16
N GLU A 28 -16.10 -3.31 -0.94
CA GLU A 28 -15.49 -2.30 -0.05
C GLU A 28 -14.12 -1.78 -0.50
N ARG A 29 -14.06 -1.16 -1.68
CA ARG A 29 -13.16 -0.01 -1.86
C ARG A 29 -13.96 1.07 -2.55
N ASP A 30 -14.75 1.81 -1.77
CA ASP A 30 -15.29 3.06 -2.29
C ASP A 30 -14.10 3.92 -2.71
N ASN A 31 -13.90 4.07 -4.03
CA ASN A 31 -12.86 4.91 -4.60
C ASN A 31 -12.96 6.35 -4.07
N LYS A 32 -14.11 6.77 -3.51
CA LYS A 32 -14.24 8.05 -2.83
C LYS A 32 -13.29 8.19 -1.65
N ALA A 33 -13.11 7.17 -0.82
CA ALA A 33 -12.20 7.26 0.33
C ALA A 33 -10.74 7.41 -0.14
N ARG A 34 -10.34 6.65 -1.17
CA ARG A 34 -9.04 6.78 -1.82
C ARG A 34 -8.86 8.19 -2.42
N ASN A 35 -9.79 8.62 -3.26
CA ASN A 35 -9.71 9.90 -3.94
C ASN A 35 -9.70 11.04 -2.92
N LYS A 36 -10.49 10.94 -1.84
CA LYS A 36 -10.50 11.94 -0.78
C LYS A 36 -9.20 11.97 0.01
N CYS A 37 -8.60 10.81 0.28
CA CYS A 37 -7.26 10.71 0.86
C CYS A 37 -6.23 11.42 -0.02
N ILE A 38 -6.29 11.22 -1.35
CA ILE A 38 -5.39 11.89 -2.31
C ILE A 38 -5.67 13.39 -2.38
N GLU A 39 -6.93 13.83 -2.34
CA GLU A 39 -7.27 15.26 -2.29
C GLU A 39 -6.71 15.95 -1.04
N ILE A 40 -6.73 15.26 0.11
CA ILE A 40 -6.28 15.79 1.40
C ILE A 40 -4.74 15.77 1.50
N HIS A 41 -4.12 14.64 1.16
CA HIS A 41 -2.70 14.37 1.43
C HIS A 41 -1.80 14.51 0.21
N GLY A 42 -2.38 14.59 -0.99
CA GLY A 42 -1.65 14.65 -2.27
C GLY A 42 -1.19 13.28 -2.79
N LEU A 43 -0.33 13.33 -3.83
CA LEU A 43 0.22 12.15 -4.52
C LEU A 43 1.65 11.81 -4.10
N GLY A 44 2.22 12.54 -3.13
CA GLY A 44 3.55 12.23 -2.59
C GLY A 44 3.50 11.05 -1.62
N CYS A 45 4.42 10.11 -1.74
CA CYS A 45 4.58 9.03 -0.76
C CYS A 45 4.92 9.61 0.62
N ALA A 46 4.15 9.28 1.65
CA ALA A 46 4.38 9.78 3.01
C ALA A 46 5.73 9.36 3.63
N VAL A 47 6.34 8.29 3.10
CA VAL A 47 7.63 7.74 3.54
C VAL A 47 8.79 8.38 2.77
N CYS A 48 8.84 8.21 1.45
CA CYS A 48 10.00 8.59 0.63
C CYS A 48 9.82 9.87 -0.20
N ASN A 49 8.66 10.54 -0.10
CA ASN A 49 8.26 11.73 -0.87
C ASN A 49 8.22 11.54 -2.40
N MET A 50 8.34 10.30 -2.89
CA MET A 50 8.23 9.98 -4.31
C MET A 50 6.85 10.35 -4.84
N ASN A 51 6.80 11.04 -5.98
CA ASN A 51 5.61 11.30 -6.77
C ASN A 51 5.83 10.73 -8.19
N PHE A 52 4.91 9.88 -8.66
CA PHE A 52 5.07 9.17 -9.92
C PHE A 52 4.93 10.09 -11.14
N GLU A 53 4.08 11.09 -11.10
CA GLU A 53 3.96 12.08 -12.18
C GLU A 53 5.26 12.87 -12.33
N ASN A 54 5.88 13.28 -11.22
CA ASN A 54 7.14 14.02 -11.26
C ASN A 54 8.31 13.20 -11.84
N ILE A 55 8.29 11.87 -11.67
CA ILE A 55 9.39 10.97 -12.08
C ILE A 55 9.17 10.38 -13.46
N TYR A 56 7.92 9.99 -13.77
CA TYR A 56 7.58 9.25 -14.98
C TYR A 56 6.72 10.05 -15.97
N GLY A 57 6.34 11.28 -15.62
CA GLY A 57 5.48 12.12 -16.46
C GLY A 57 4.04 11.60 -16.52
N SER A 58 3.43 11.71 -17.69
CA SER A 58 1.99 11.47 -17.87
C SER A 58 1.52 10.06 -17.48
N ILE A 59 2.38 9.04 -17.61
CA ILE A 59 2.03 7.67 -17.21
C ILE A 59 1.92 7.49 -15.68
N GLY A 60 2.45 8.43 -14.90
CA GLY A 60 2.43 8.42 -13.44
C GLY A 60 1.26 9.19 -12.82
N ILE A 61 0.43 9.86 -13.62
CA ILE A 61 -0.67 10.69 -13.13
C ILE A 61 -1.62 9.86 -12.27
N GLY A 62 -1.85 10.31 -11.03
CA GLY A 62 -2.74 9.65 -10.07
C GLY A 62 -2.26 8.29 -9.55
N PHE A 63 -1.08 7.83 -9.97
CA PHE A 63 -0.53 6.54 -9.56
C PHE A 63 0.13 6.63 -8.19
N ILE A 64 -0.61 6.17 -7.19
CA ILE A 64 -0.16 6.01 -5.80
C ILE A 64 -1.03 4.95 -5.13
N HIS A 65 -0.46 4.20 -4.18
CA HIS A 65 -1.23 3.32 -3.30
C HIS A 65 -1.72 4.10 -2.08
N VAL A 66 -2.84 3.65 -1.50
CA VAL A 66 -3.35 4.17 -0.23
C VAL A 66 -3.30 3.06 0.80
N HIS A 67 -2.67 3.34 1.94
CA HIS A 67 -2.46 2.41 3.04
C HIS A 67 -3.35 2.78 4.23
N HIS A 68 -3.88 1.78 4.94
CA HIS A 68 -4.58 1.99 6.20
C HIS A 68 -3.57 2.09 7.33
N ILE A 69 -3.53 3.21 8.04
CA ILE A 69 -2.61 3.43 9.16
C ILE A 69 -2.88 2.43 10.30
N LYS A 70 -4.15 2.08 10.51
CA LYS A 70 -4.58 1.04 11.47
C LYS A 70 -4.92 -0.26 10.74
N PRO A 71 -4.41 -1.42 11.18
CA PRO A 71 -4.76 -2.70 10.56
C PRO A 71 -6.26 -2.97 10.64
N LEU A 72 -6.89 -3.27 9.50
CA LEU A 72 -8.31 -3.66 9.45
C LEU A 72 -8.61 -4.92 10.30
N SER A 73 -7.61 -5.76 10.55
CA SER A 73 -7.73 -6.94 11.44
C SER A 73 -8.05 -6.59 12.89
N GLU A 74 -7.73 -5.37 13.34
CA GLU A 74 -8.08 -4.87 14.68
C GLU A 74 -9.46 -4.21 14.71
N ILE A 75 -10.06 -3.97 13.54
CA ILE A 75 -11.33 -3.29 13.37
C ILE A 75 -12.45 -4.35 13.29
N ASN A 76 -12.95 -4.76 14.45
CA ASN A 76 -14.07 -5.70 14.58
C ASN A 76 -15.40 -5.00 14.28
N LYS A 77 -15.96 -5.25 13.07
CA LYS A 77 -17.29 -4.86 12.54
C LYS A 77 -17.46 -3.40 12.11
N ASN A 78 -18.02 -3.21 10.90
CA ASN A 78 -18.54 -1.97 10.29
C ASN A 78 -17.91 -0.67 10.81
N TYR A 79 -16.76 -0.31 10.25
CA TYR A 79 -16.06 0.92 10.59
C TYR A 79 -16.16 1.95 9.47
N LEU A 80 -16.51 3.17 9.84
CA LEU A 80 -16.48 4.30 8.90
C LEU A 80 -15.03 4.79 8.79
N VAL A 81 -14.41 4.53 7.65
CA VAL A 81 -13.04 5.00 7.33
C VAL A 81 -13.04 6.53 7.21
N SER A 82 -12.14 7.19 7.94
CA SER A 82 -11.79 8.60 7.74
C SER A 82 -10.60 8.72 6.79
N PRO A 83 -10.79 9.27 5.57
CA PRO A 83 -9.69 9.44 4.61
C PRO A 83 -8.54 10.32 5.11
N GLU A 84 -8.82 11.21 6.07
CA GLU A 84 -7.81 12.08 6.69
C GLU A 84 -6.98 11.33 7.73
N LYS A 85 -7.62 10.50 8.56
CA LYS A 85 -7.00 9.94 9.78
C LYS A 85 -6.55 8.50 9.65
N ASP A 86 -7.21 7.73 8.78
CA ASP A 86 -6.99 6.30 8.68
C ASP A 86 -6.26 5.91 7.41
N LEU A 87 -6.19 6.81 6.43
CA LEU A 87 -5.60 6.55 5.12
C LEU A 87 -4.41 7.47 4.86
N ILE A 88 -3.38 6.91 4.23
CA ILE A 88 -2.20 7.67 3.84
C ILE A 88 -1.66 7.22 2.46
N PRO A 89 -1.27 8.15 1.57
CA PRO A 89 -0.64 7.81 0.29
C PRO A 89 0.78 7.27 0.47
N VAL A 90 1.09 6.15 -0.18
CA VAL A 90 2.43 5.53 -0.19
C VAL A 90 2.74 4.96 -1.58
N CYS A 91 4.02 4.97 -1.99
CA CYS A 91 4.42 4.30 -3.22
C CYS A 91 4.33 2.77 -3.08
N PRO A 92 4.20 2.00 -4.17
CA PRO A 92 4.13 0.54 -4.12
C PRO A 92 5.28 -0.12 -3.34
N ASN A 93 6.50 0.43 -3.45
CA ASN A 93 7.68 -0.09 -2.77
C ASN A 93 7.58 0.10 -1.25
N CYS A 94 7.25 1.32 -0.79
CA CYS A 94 7.03 1.58 0.64
C CYS A 94 5.82 0.80 1.17
N HIS A 95 4.76 0.66 0.37
CA HIS A 95 3.59 -0.12 0.75
C HIS A 95 3.95 -1.58 1.02
N ALA A 96 4.76 -2.19 0.14
CA ALA A 96 5.28 -3.54 0.34
C ALA A 96 6.15 -3.65 1.62
N MET A 97 6.92 -2.61 1.94
CA MET A 97 7.75 -2.60 3.16
C MET A 97 6.91 -2.50 4.44
N LEU A 98 5.81 -1.76 4.45
CA LEU A 98 4.90 -1.67 5.61
C LEU A 98 4.28 -3.03 5.95
N HIS A 99 3.99 -3.85 4.94
CA HIS A 99 3.44 -5.20 5.09
C HIS A 99 4.49 -6.32 5.14
N ARG A 100 5.79 -5.98 5.18
CA ARG A 100 6.89 -6.93 5.06
C ARG A 100 7.00 -7.90 6.24
N LYS A 101 6.67 -7.43 7.45
CA LYS A 101 6.75 -8.19 8.70
C LYS A 101 5.34 -8.53 9.19
N LYS A 102 5.24 -9.61 9.97
CA LYS A 102 3.98 -10.10 10.56
C LYS A 102 3.33 -9.07 11.49
N ASN A 103 4.15 -8.22 12.12
CA ASN A 103 3.71 -7.00 12.79
C ASN A 103 3.94 -5.84 11.80
N ALA A 104 2.87 -5.12 11.45
CA ALA A 104 2.94 -3.98 10.53
C ALA A 104 3.95 -2.95 11.06
N ILE A 105 4.85 -2.49 10.20
CA ILE A 105 5.77 -1.39 10.52
C ILE A 105 4.96 -0.10 10.42
N SER A 106 5.11 0.82 11.37
CA SER A 106 4.45 2.13 11.28
C SER A 106 5.07 2.96 10.15
N ILE A 107 4.30 3.93 9.64
CA ILE A 107 4.79 4.87 8.61
C ILE A 107 6.03 5.61 9.12
N ASP A 108 6.01 6.10 10.36
CA ASP A 108 7.10 6.87 10.94
C ASP A 108 8.38 6.04 11.07
N SER A 109 8.29 4.81 11.61
CA SER A 109 9.45 3.94 11.71
C SER A 109 10.02 3.57 10.34
N LEU A 110 9.16 3.32 9.34
CA LEU A 110 9.67 3.06 7.99
C LEU A 110 10.32 4.31 7.38
N LYS A 111 9.81 5.51 7.68
CA LYS A 111 10.37 6.78 7.23
C LYS A 111 11.73 7.06 7.86
N GLU A 112 11.88 6.80 9.16
CA GLU A 112 13.18 6.86 9.86
C GLU A 112 14.19 5.92 9.20
N MET A 113 13.83 4.63 9.08
CA MET A 113 14.68 3.64 8.41
C MET A 113 15.05 4.05 6.97
N TYR A 114 14.10 4.60 6.22
CA TYR A 114 14.34 5.08 4.86
C TYR A 114 15.35 6.23 4.87
N ASN A 115 15.19 7.22 5.73
CA ASN A 115 16.08 8.38 5.80
C ASN A 115 17.49 8.03 6.31
N GLU A 116 17.61 7.13 7.28
CA GLU A 116 18.90 6.66 7.81
C GLU A 116 19.75 5.95 6.74
N ASN A 117 19.10 5.23 5.83
CA ASN A 117 19.75 4.43 4.79
C ASN A 117 19.72 5.09 3.42
N LYS A 118 19.14 6.29 3.31
CA LYS A 118 19.11 7.07 2.08
C LYS A 118 20.49 7.71 1.89
N ALA A 119 21.20 7.26 0.85
CA ALA A 119 22.44 7.87 0.40
C ALA A 119 22.25 9.32 -0.03
#